data_AF-A0A2T0U5M7-F1
#
_entry.id   AF-A0A2T0U5M7-F1
#
_cell.length_a   1.000
_cell.length_b   1.000
_cell.length_c   1.000
_cell.angle_alpha   90.00
_cell.angle_beta   90.00
_cell.angle_gamma   90.00
#
_symmetry.space_group_name_H-M   'P 1'
#
loop_
_entity.id
_entity.type
_entity.pdbx_description
1 polymer ?
#
loop_
_entity_poly.entity_id
_entity_poly.type
_entity_poly.pdbx_seq_one_letter_code
_entity_poly.pdbx_strand_id
1 'polypeptide(L)'
;MLIYLAFLNQNNIMASIDNKGRIRGKAGSVIYRMYRGKNIMQGKPRKFEQTEGSIRASTEFGLSSSAAAAIRRAFEPAYIHRDGEAVSRTTQQVYRSLRNSLSGSIGQRDLHDANLQDLLGMDFNGASPLAEVLQISHSVVRNAEGNLEVSLGRFKPKEDVKKAAGYPDSASRYRIRLMVVALDFRQMYLEYLDIKDLDVHKTAVMEAQTITLNAKADPGCIVMLSMSLLMYDQVPHTCEYVLLNTKGFSPCAIIAAFPAEQAAPMAAKPFRLSKEAYPDRHEKIQEMGYDGNRLLREFKRKHPSESKKVTADAMAQPPELPKPGSRQSFKGILKQRG
;
A
#
# COMPACT_ATOMS: atom_id res chain seq x y z
N MET A 1 28.01 -22.94 -49.12
CA MET A 1 28.93 -22.05 -48.36
C MET A 1 28.06 -21.24 -47.40
N LEU A 2 27.75 -21.78 -46.21
CA LEU A 2 28.50 -21.54 -44.95
C LEU A 2 28.48 -20.02 -44.63
N ILE A 3 27.94 -19.47 -43.53
CA ILE A 3 27.73 -19.93 -42.15
C ILE A 3 26.80 -18.89 -41.46
N TYR A 4 25.88 -19.39 -40.64
CA TYR A 4 25.37 -18.82 -39.38
C TYR A 4 25.52 -17.30 -39.12
N LEU A 5 24.39 -16.62 -38.96
CA LEU A 5 24.25 -15.46 -38.06
C LEU A 5 23.21 -15.77 -36.98
N ALA A 6 23.38 -16.93 -36.34
CA ALA A 6 23.01 -17.08 -34.94
C ALA A 6 24.14 -16.44 -34.10
N PHE A 7 24.16 -15.12 -34.00
CA PHE A 7 24.95 -14.45 -32.96
C PHE A 7 24.21 -14.61 -31.64
N LEU A 8 24.42 -15.79 -31.08
CA LEU A 8 24.52 -16.14 -29.68
C LEU A 8 24.12 -15.01 -28.72
N ASN A 9 23.04 -15.33 -28.01
CA ASN A 9 22.75 -14.98 -26.64
C ASN A 9 23.99 -15.28 -25.75
N GLN A 10 25.06 -14.50 -25.90
CA GLN A 10 26.21 -14.57 -25.02
C GLN A 10 25.77 -13.96 -23.70
N ASN A 11 25.76 -14.79 -22.66
CA ASN A 11 25.92 -14.33 -21.29
C ASN A 11 27.10 -13.34 -21.28
N ASN A 12 26.86 -12.03 -21.29
CA ASN A 12 27.91 -11.03 -21.16
C ASN A 12 28.52 -11.16 -19.76
N ILE A 13 29.54 -12.02 -19.65
CA ILE A 13 30.43 -12.16 -18.50
C ILE A 13 31.53 -11.11 -18.69
N MET A 14 31.14 -9.84 -18.62
CA MET A 14 32.10 -8.74 -18.63
C MET A 14 31.84 -7.86 -17.42
N ALA A 15 32.91 -7.53 -16.70
CA ALA A 15 32.90 -6.45 -15.76
C ALA A 15 33.52 -5.21 -16.45
N SER A 16 32.88 -4.06 -16.32
CA SER A 16 33.36 -2.79 -16.86
C SER A 16 33.71 -1.83 -15.73
N ILE A 17 34.67 -0.96 -15.99
CA ILE A 17 35.06 0.13 -15.08
C ILE A 17 34.37 1.40 -15.57
N ASP A 18 33.60 2.05 -14.70
CA ASP A 18 32.99 3.34 -15.01
C ASP A 18 34.02 4.48 -14.96
N ASN A 19 33.63 5.67 -15.44
CA ASN A 19 34.46 6.88 -15.44
C ASN A 19 34.88 7.38 -14.04
N LYS A 20 34.38 6.75 -12.96
CA LYS A 20 34.76 7.02 -11.56
C LYS A 20 35.61 5.89 -10.98
N GLY A 21 36.15 5.00 -11.82
CA GLY A 21 37.00 3.88 -11.41
C GLY A 21 36.24 2.73 -10.75
N ARG A 22 34.91 2.63 -10.90
CA ARG A 22 34.10 1.61 -10.21
C ARG A 22 33.80 0.44 -11.11
N ILE A 23 34.01 -0.77 -10.59
CA ILE A 23 33.83 -2.01 -11.34
C ILE A 23 32.38 -2.49 -11.21
N ARG A 24 31.72 -2.75 -12.33
CA ARG A 24 30.36 -3.29 -12.39
C ARG A 24 30.28 -4.46 -13.35
N GLY A 25 29.45 -5.44 -13.04
CA GLY A 25 29.19 -6.58 -13.92
C GLY A 25 29.75 -7.86 -13.35
N LYS A 26 30.07 -8.82 -14.21
CA LYS A 26 30.43 -10.17 -13.80
C LYS A 26 31.69 -10.62 -14.51
N ALA A 27 32.69 -11.09 -13.77
CA ALA A 27 33.88 -11.72 -14.35
C ALA A 27 34.06 -13.11 -13.69
N GLY A 28 33.88 -14.17 -14.47
CA GLY A 28 33.96 -15.55 -14.00
C GLY A 28 32.96 -15.86 -12.87
N SER A 29 33.51 -16.29 -11.72
CA SER A 29 32.77 -16.63 -10.51
C SER A 29 32.49 -15.42 -9.60
N VAL A 30 32.90 -14.21 -9.98
CA VAL A 30 32.76 -13.00 -9.16
C VAL A 30 31.83 -11.99 -9.82
N ILE A 31 30.92 -11.43 -9.02
CA ILE A 31 30.01 -10.35 -9.38
C ILE A 31 30.52 -9.08 -8.69
N TYR A 32 30.78 -8.06 -9.49
CA TYR A 32 31.19 -6.73 -9.06
C TYR A 32 29.97 -5.82 -9.09
N ARG A 33 29.61 -5.24 -7.94
CA ARG A 33 28.48 -4.32 -7.84
C ARG A 33 28.73 -3.21 -6.84
N MET A 34 28.05 -2.10 -7.05
CA MET A 34 27.96 -1.03 -6.06
C MET A 34 26.86 -1.34 -5.04
N TYR A 35 27.17 -1.13 -3.77
CA TYR A 35 26.18 -1.19 -2.71
C TYR A 35 26.49 -0.13 -1.65
N ARG A 36 25.54 0.79 -1.42
CA ARG A 36 25.69 1.91 -0.47
C ARG A 36 27.01 2.68 -0.61
N GLY A 37 27.38 3.03 -1.84
CA GLY A 37 28.61 3.78 -2.11
C GLY A 37 29.91 2.96 -2.10
N LYS A 38 29.85 1.67 -1.79
CA LYS A 38 31.01 0.77 -1.76
C LYS A 38 31.03 -0.16 -2.97
N ASN A 39 32.21 -0.40 -3.54
CA ASN A 39 32.42 -1.50 -4.49
C ASN A 39 32.48 -2.82 -3.71
N ILE A 40 31.58 -3.75 -4.04
CA ILE A 40 31.53 -5.07 -3.45
C ILE A 40 31.87 -6.10 -4.52
N MET A 41 32.76 -7.02 -4.16
CA MET A 41 33.09 -8.21 -4.93
C MET A 41 32.45 -9.41 -4.22
N GLN A 42 31.53 -10.11 -4.91
CA GLN A 42 30.77 -11.21 -4.33
C GLN A 42 30.87 -12.44 -5.22
N GLY A 43 31.12 -13.61 -4.61
CA GLY A 43 31.04 -14.87 -5.34
C GLY A 43 29.65 -15.10 -5.94
N LYS A 44 29.59 -15.72 -7.12
CA LYS A 44 28.35 -16.08 -7.79
C LYS A 44 27.54 -16.98 -6.86
N PRO A 45 26.26 -16.65 -6.59
CA PRO A 45 25.41 -17.51 -5.78
C PRO A 45 25.34 -18.92 -6.40
N ARG A 46 25.47 -19.97 -5.56
CA ARG A 46 25.20 -21.33 -5.99
C ARG A 46 23.71 -21.45 -6.36
N LYS A 47 23.41 -22.17 -7.44
CA LYS A 47 22.02 -22.54 -7.73
C LYS A 47 21.62 -23.62 -6.73
N PHE A 48 20.60 -23.36 -5.94
CA PHE A 48 19.96 -24.35 -5.07
C PHE A 48 18.49 -24.46 -5.46
N GLU A 49 17.92 -25.64 -5.30
CA GLU A 49 16.47 -25.81 -5.39
C GLU A 49 15.84 -25.10 -4.20
N GLN A 50 14.91 -24.18 -4.48
CA GLN A 50 14.22 -23.44 -3.43
C GLN A 50 13.30 -24.39 -2.65
N THR A 51 13.35 -24.33 -1.32
CA THR A 51 12.39 -25.06 -0.49
C THR A 51 10.98 -24.52 -0.68
N GLU A 52 9.94 -25.34 -0.45
CA GLU A 52 8.55 -24.90 -0.53
C GLU A 52 8.28 -23.66 0.35
N GLY A 53 8.85 -23.64 1.56
CA GLY A 53 8.77 -22.49 2.45
C GLY A 53 9.39 -21.21 1.84
N SER A 54 10.50 -21.35 1.12
CA SER A 54 11.12 -20.22 0.40
C SER A 54 10.26 -19.73 -0.76
N ILE A 55 9.66 -20.65 -1.51
CA ILE A 55 8.75 -20.33 -2.62
C ILE A 55 7.53 -19.57 -2.09
N ARG A 56 6.89 -20.07 -1.02
CA ARG A 56 5.75 -19.41 -0.37
C ARG A 56 6.11 -18.02 0.13
N ALA A 57 7.21 -17.89 0.87
CA ALA A 57 7.66 -16.61 1.38
C ALA A 57 7.96 -15.59 0.25
N SER A 58 8.60 -16.05 -0.84
CA SER A 58 8.88 -15.20 -2.00
C SER A 58 7.60 -14.77 -2.75
N THR A 59 6.60 -15.65 -2.83
CA THR A 59 5.30 -15.38 -3.46
C THR A 59 4.53 -14.35 -2.64
N GLU A 60 4.44 -14.53 -1.31
CA GLU A 60 3.79 -13.55 -0.43
C GLU A 60 4.50 -12.20 -0.47
N PHE A 61 5.84 -12.17 -0.45
CA PHE A 61 6.57 -10.91 -0.57
C PHE A 61 6.30 -10.21 -1.91
N GLY A 62 6.29 -10.96 -3.02
CA GLY A 62 5.94 -10.42 -4.33
C GLY A 62 4.52 -9.85 -4.38
N LEU A 63 3.58 -10.56 -3.77
CA LEU A 63 2.19 -10.13 -3.61
C LEU A 63 2.09 -8.81 -2.83
N SER A 64 2.72 -8.76 -1.66
CA SER A 64 2.73 -7.57 -0.81
C SER A 64 3.42 -6.38 -1.47
N SER A 65 4.54 -6.61 -2.17
CA SER A 65 5.25 -5.56 -2.89
C SER A 65 4.41 -4.99 -4.02
N SER A 66 3.68 -5.84 -4.75
CA SER A 66 2.79 -5.40 -5.82
C SER A 66 1.58 -4.64 -5.28
N ALA A 67 0.93 -5.16 -4.22
CA ALA A 67 -0.19 -4.48 -3.58
C ALA A 67 0.22 -3.14 -2.96
N ALA A 68 1.39 -3.08 -2.32
CA ALA A 68 1.95 -1.83 -1.79
C ALA A 68 2.25 -0.81 -2.90
N ALA A 69 2.70 -1.26 -4.08
CA ALA A 69 2.87 -0.38 -5.24
C ALA A 69 1.55 0.21 -5.72
N ALA A 70 0.50 -0.62 -5.79
CA ALA A 70 -0.85 -0.18 -6.11
C ALA A 70 -1.39 0.86 -5.12
N ILE A 71 -1.26 0.62 -3.81
CA ILE A 71 -1.68 1.57 -2.77
C ILE A 71 -0.94 2.90 -2.91
N ARG A 72 0.39 2.87 -3.10
CA ARG A 72 1.14 4.10 -3.31
C ARG A 72 0.69 4.84 -4.56
N ARG A 73 0.37 4.15 -5.66
CA ARG A 73 -0.14 4.79 -6.88
C ARG A 73 -1.50 5.43 -6.64
N ALA A 74 -2.38 4.71 -5.96
CA ALA A 74 -3.71 5.19 -5.60
C ALA A 74 -3.66 6.47 -4.77
N PHE A 75 -2.72 6.58 -3.82
CA PHE A 75 -2.62 7.77 -2.96
C PHE A 75 -1.65 8.84 -3.47
N GLU A 76 -1.09 8.71 -4.68
CA GLU A 76 -0.22 9.74 -5.27
C GLU A 76 -0.86 11.13 -5.32
N PRO A 77 -2.18 11.30 -5.58
CA PRO A 77 -2.82 12.61 -5.49
C PRO A 77 -2.98 13.15 -4.04
N ALA A 78 -2.86 12.29 -3.03
CA ALA A 78 -2.93 12.68 -1.62
C ALA A 78 -1.57 13.16 -1.09
N TYR A 79 -0.50 12.42 -1.37
CA TYR A 79 0.85 12.82 -0.97
C TYR A 79 1.54 13.63 -2.07
N ILE A 80 1.89 14.89 -1.79
CA ILE A 80 2.63 15.74 -2.74
C ILE A 80 4.07 15.24 -2.91
N HIS A 81 4.69 14.89 -1.78
CA HIS A 81 6.02 14.32 -1.75
C HIS A 81 6.07 13.10 -0.85
N ARG A 82 6.58 12.00 -1.38
CA ARG A 82 6.96 10.81 -0.60
C ARG A 82 8.47 10.69 -0.52
N ASP A 83 8.94 10.08 0.56
CA ASP A 83 10.34 9.72 0.71
C ASP A 83 10.67 8.41 -0.08
N GLY A 84 11.97 8.11 -0.22
CA GLY A 84 12.43 6.89 -0.90
C GLY A 84 12.13 5.60 -0.13
N GLU A 85 12.05 5.67 1.19
CA GLU A 85 11.76 4.57 2.11
C GLU A 85 10.25 4.25 2.20
N ALA A 86 9.37 5.11 1.69
CA ALA A 86 7.94 4.87 1.58
C ALA A 86 7.66 3.55 0.84
N VAL A 87 8.52 3.19 -0.13
CA VAL A 87 8.45 1.90 -0.82
C VAL A 87 8.60 0.74 0.16
N SER A 88 9.64 0.75 0.99
CA SER A 88 9.86 -0.28 2.01
C SER A 88 8.80 -0.24 3.10
N ARG A 89 8.41 0.94 3.58
CA ARG A 89 7.45 1.12 4.68
C ARG A 89 6.08 0.57 4.32
N THR A 90 5.53 0.97 3.17
CA THR A 90 4.24 0.43 2.70
C THR A 90 4.33 -1.07 2.46
N THR A 91 5.43 -1.56 1.88
CA THR A 91 5.59 -3.01 1.63
C THR A 91 5.62 -3.80 2.92
N GLN A 92 6.31 -3.30 3.96
CA GLN A 92 6.35 -3.95 5.27
C GLN A 92 4.98 -3.98 5.94
N GLN A 93 4.21 -2.88 5.88
CA GLN A 93 2.87 -2.84 6.48
C GLN A 93 1.88 -3.75 5.74
N VAL A 94 1.91 -3.76 4.42
CA VAL A 94 1.10 -4.69 3.60
C VAL A 94 1.51 -6.14 3.87
N TYR A 95 2.80 -6.43 3.97
CA TYR A 95 3.29 -7.77 4.29
C TYR A 95 2.87 -8.22 5.70
N ARG A 96 2.91 -7.32 6.68
CA ARG A 96 2.43 -7.56 8.04
C ARG A 96 0.91 -7.83 8.05
N SER A 97 0.14 -6.99 7.38
CA SER A 97 -1.31 -7.13 7.21
C SER A 97 -1.68 -8.50 6.61
N LEU A 98 -0.96 -8.92 5.55
CA LEU A 98 -1.12 -10.24 4.95
C LEU A 98 -0.68 -11.36 5.88
N ARG A 99 0.37 -11.19 6.68
CA ARG A 99 0.78 -12.22 7.64
C ARG A 99 -0.26 -12.45 8.74
N ASN A 100 -0.87 -11.37 9.19
CA ASN A 100 -1.93 -11.35 10.20
C ASN A 100 -3.33 -11.55 9.61
N SER A 101 -3.42 -12.09 8.38
CA SER A 101 -4.66 -12.39 7.67
C SER A 101 -5.70 -13.07 8.56
N LEU A 102 -6.95 -12.64 8.41
CA LEU A 102 -8.08 -13.18 9.15
C LEU A 102 -8.61 -14.47 8.50
N SER A 103 -8.32 -14.66 7.21
CA SER A 103 -8.72 -15.82 6.40
C SER A 103 -7.62 -16.20 5.40
N GLY A 104 -7.76 -17.37 4.77
CA GLY A 104 -6.88 -17.81 3.69
C GLY A 104 -5.55 -18.43 4.14
N SER A 105 -5.05 -19.39 3.35
CA SER A 105 -3.78 -20.07 3.63
C SER A 105 -2.58 -19.30 3.07
N ILE A 106 -1.41 -19.52 3.66
CA ILE A 106 -0.13 -18.93 3.25
C ILE A 106 0.12 -19.23 1.76
N GLY A 107 0.36 -18.19 0.97
CA GLY A 107 0.58 -18.29 -0.49
C GLY A 107 -0.70 -18.37 -1.35
N GLN A 108 -1.89 -18.33 -0.74
CA GLN A 108 -3.19 -18.27 -1.44
C GLN A 108 -4.02 -17.04 -1.08
N ARG A 109 -3.73 -16.43 0.07
CA ARG A 109 -4.35 -15.19 0.55
C ARG A 109 -3.88 -13.95 -0.21
N ASP A 110 -4.74 -12.95 -0.32
CA ASP A 110 -4.43 -11.61 -0.83
C ASP A 110 -4.90 -10.51 0.14
N LEU A 111 -4.84 -9.25 -0.29
CA LEU A 111 -5.15 -8.13 0.62
C LEU A 111 -6.62 -8.12 1.06
N HIS A 112 -7.53 -8.83 0.35
CA HIS A 112 -8.93 -8.97 0.79
C HIS A 112 -9.08 -9.91 1.97
N ASP A 113 -8.11 -10.79 2.21
CA ASP A 113 -8.10 -11.71 3.35
C ASP A 113 -7.35 -11.12 4.56
N ALA A 114 -6.58 -10.05 4.31
CA ALA A 114 -5.63 -9.46 5.25
C ALA A 114 -6.28 -8.69 6.40
N ASN A 115 -5.55 -8.54 7.52
CA ASN A 115 -5.97 -7.63 8.59
C ASN A 115 -5.59 -6.19 8.24
N LEU A 116 -6.55 -5.42 7.75
CA LEU A 116 -6.31 -4.03 7.29
C LEU A 116 -6.00 -3.05 8.42
N GLN A 117 -6.21 -3.41 9.69
CA GLN A 117 -5.84 -2.57 10.83
C GLN A 117 -4.33 -2.30 10.89
N ASP A 118 -3.50 -3.22 10.36
CA ASP A 118 -2.05 -3.02 10.26
C ASP A 118 -1.65 -1.92 9.26
N LEU A 119 -2.57 -1.42 8.43
CA LEU A 119 -2.34 -0.32 7.48
C LEU A 119 -2.64 1.06 8.09
N LEU A 120 -3.31 1.13 9.25
CA LEU A 120 -3.64 2.39 9.89
C LEU A 120 -2.39 3.09 10.41
N GLY A 121 -2.33 4.40 10.21
CA GLY A 121 -1.15 5.21 10.54
C GLY A 121 0.03 4.99 9.59
N MET A 122 -0.16 4.30 8.47
CA MET A 122 0.91 4.16 7.48
C MET A 122 1.21 5.51 6.82
N ASP A 123 2.38 6.06 7.12
CA ASP A 123 2.87 7.32 6.54
C ASP A 123 3.56 7.15 5.18
N PHE A 124 3.29 8.07 4.25
CA PHE A 124 3.98 8.18 2.97
C PHE A 124 5.26 9.02 3.05
N ASN A 125 5.47 9.77 4.14
CA ASN A 125 6.67 10.56 4.38
C ASN A 125 7.12 10.46 5.85
N GLY A 126 8.23 9.77 6.09
CA GLY A 126 8.81 9.55 7.41
C GLY A 126 9.63 10.72 7.93
N ALA A 127 9.93 11.73 7.10
CA ALA A 127 10.52 12.98 7.59
C ALA A 127 9.47 13.86 8.30
N SER A 128 8.19 13.63 7.99
CA SER A 128 7.07 14.38 8.56
C SER A 128 5.85 13.46 8.78
N PRO A 129 5.92 12.50 9.72
CA PRO A 129 4.80 11.61 10.02
C PRO A 129 3.54 12.40 10.41
N LEU A 130 2.39 12.05 9.86
CA LEU A 130 1.14 12.80 10.06
C LEU A 130 0.79 12.90 11.54
N ALA A 131 0.88 11.79 12.29
CA ALA A 131 0.56 11.75 13.71
C ALA A 131 1.52 12.56 14.59
N GLU A 132 2.74 12.85 14.11
CA GLU A 132 3.69 13.70 14.83
C GLU A 132 3.52 15.18 14.49
N VAL A 133 3.05 15.48 13.27
CA VAL A 133 2.92 16.84 12.76
C VAL A 133 1.54 17.44 13.04
N LEU A 134 0.47 16.71 12.77
CA LEU A 134 -0.91 17.18 12.88
C LEU A 134 -1.54 16.62 14.16
N GLN A 135 -1.51 17.42 15.23
CA GLN A 135 -1.95 17.08 16.59
C GLN A 135 -3.46 17.28 16.79
N ILE A 136 -4.28 16.79 15.86
CA ILE A 136 -5.74 16.83 15.99
C ILE A 136 -6.28 15.44 16.32
N SER A 137 -7.27 15.39 17.22
CA SER A 137 -8.05 14.18 17.40
C SER A 137 -8.89 13.92 16.16
N HIS A 138 -8.95 12.67 15.74
CA HIS A 138 -9.79 12.24 14.65
C HIS A 138 -10.27 10.81 14.85
N SER A 139 -11.45 10.51 14.32
CA SER A 139 -11.97 9.15 14.22
C SER A 139 -12.72 8.98 12.91
N VAL A 140 -12.80 7.75 12.44
CA VAL A 140 -13.47 7.41 11.18
C VAL A 140 -14.39 6.23 11.44
N VAL A 141 -15.65 6.38 11.09
CA VAL A 141 -16.63 5.30 11.13
C VAL A 141 -17.29 5.16 9.76
N ARG A 142 -17.71 3.94 9.42
CA ARG A 142 -18.52 3.68 8.24
C ARG A 142 -19.98 3.63 8.68
N ASN A 143 -20.82 4.47 8.10
CA ASN A 143 -22.23 4.57 8.47
C ASN A 143 -23.08 3.51 7.77
N ALA A 144 -24.37 3.45 8.10
CA ALA A 144 -25.30 2.45 7.57
C ALA A 144 -25.50 2.55 6.04
N GLU A 145 -25.34 3.73 5.45
CA GLU A 145 -25.42 3.92 3.99
C GLU A 145 -24.11 3.60 3.26
N GLY A 146 -23.08 3.16 4.00
CA GLY A 146 -21.76 2.81 3.46
C GLY A 146 -20.82 4.00 3.26
N ASN A 147 -21.20 5.21 3.64
CA ASN A 147 -20.36 6.41 3.61
C ASN A 147 -19.38 6.44 4.80
N LEU A 148 -18.32 7.24 4.70
CA LEU A 148 -17.41 7.47 5.82
C LEU A 148 -17.75 8.76 6.54
N GLU A 149 -17.90 8.67 7.86
CA GLU A 149 -18.02 9.81 8.75
C GLU A 149 -16.68 10.02 9.46
N VAL A 150 -16.06 11.15 9.17
CA VAL A 150 -14.79 11.57 9.76
C VAL A 150 -15.07 12.64 10.79
N SER A 151 -14.93 12.31 12.07
CA SER A 151 -15.00 13.30 13.14
C SER A 151 -13.61 13.90 13.33
N LEU A 152 -13.51 15.22 13.20
CA LEU A 152 -12.30 15.99 13.46
C LEU A 152 -12.51 16.87 14.69
N GLY A 153 -11.53 16.86 15.58
CA GLY A 153 -11.47 17.80 16.71
C GLY A 153 -11.26 19.25 16.27
N ARG A 154 -11.30 20.15 17.24
CA ARG A 154 -10.92 21.55 17.05
C ARG A 154 -9.49 21.62 16.49
N PHE A 155 -9.28 22.48 15.50
CA PHE A 155 -7.98 22.69 14.88
C PHE A 155 -7.60 24.17 14.82
N LYS A 156 -6.48 24.50 15.44
CA LYS A 156 -5.83 25.81 15.41
C LYS A 156 -4.39 25.64 14.96
N PRO A 157 -4.04 26.02 13.71
CA PRO A 157 -2.75 25.68 13.12
C PRO A 157 -1.51 26.07 13.95
N LYS A 158 -1.56 27.18 14.68
CA LYS A 158 -0.46 27.63 15.56
C LYS A 158 -0.18 26.71 16.75
N GLU A 159 -1.17 25.96 17.20
CA GLU A 159 -1.08 25.06 18.36
C GLU A 159 -0.94 23.61 17.91
N ASP A 160 -1.74 23.21 16.92
CA ASP A 160 -1.93 21.81 16.59
C ASP A 160 -1.05 21.34 15.41
N VAL A 161 -0.27 22.23 14.79
CA VAL A 161 0.75 21.84 13.80
C VAL A 161 2.13 21.96 14.43
N LYS A 162 2.74 20.81 14.73
CA LYS A 162 4.11 20.74 15.22
C LYS A 162 5.09 21.05 14.10
N LYS A 163 6.04 21.94 14.37
CA LYS A 163 7.16 22.21 13.46
C LYS A 163 8.12 21.02 13.46
N ALA A 164 8.28 20.39 12.30
CA ALA A 164 9.26 19.34 12.06
C ALA A 164 10.37 19.84 11.11
N ALA A 165 11.35 19.00 10.81
CA ALA A 165 12.39 19.34 9.84
C ALA A 165 11.77 19.68 8.47
N GLY A 166 12.20 20.78 7.85
CA GLY A 166 11.65 21.24 6.58
C GLY A 166 10.28 21.93 6.67
N TYR A 167 9.81 22.26 7.87
CA TYR A 167 8.59 23.04 8.08
C TYR A 167 8.66 24.41 7.38
N PRO A 168 7.66 24.78 6.55
CA PRO A 168 7.61 26.11 5.92
C PRO A 168 7.08 27.18 6.87
N ASP A 169 7.96 28.05 7.40
CA ASP A 169 7.57 29.09 8.36
C ASP A 169 6.64 30.17 7.79
N SER A 170 6.70 30.40 6.47
CA SER A 170 5.90 31.43 5.79
C SER A 170 4.44 31.04 5.56
N ALA A 171 4.04 29.80 5.86
CA ALA A 171 2.68 29.35 5.62
C ALA A 171 1.63 30.25 6.26
N SER A 172 0.65 30.64 5.44
CA SER A 172 -0.49 31.49 5.81
C SER A 172 -1.80 30.70 5.81
N ARG A 173 -1.87 29.58 5.06
CA ARG A 173 -3.04 28.71 4.96
C ARG A 173 -2.64 27.25 5.08
N TYR A 174 -3.46 26.50 5.80
CA TYR A 174 -3.33 25.06 6.02
C TYR A 174 -4.54 24.39 5.43
N ARG A 175 -4.33 23.24 4.79
CA ARG A 175 -5.39 22.45 4.20
C ARG A 175 -5.28 21.01 4.67
N ILE A 176 -6.32 20.53 5.34
CA ILE A 176 -6.49 19.12 5.62
C ILE A 176 -7.22 18.51 4.43
N ARG A 177 -6.57 17.57 3.74
CA ARG A 177 -7.17 16.82 2.63
C ARG A 177 -7.54 15.43 3.10
N LEU A 178 -8.80 15.08 2.94
CA LEU A 178 -9.34 13.73 3.11
C LEU A 178 -9.59 13.14 1.72
N MET A 179 -9.09 11.93 1.46
CA MET A 179 -9.22 11.30 0.15
C MET A 179 -9.58 9.83 0.29
N VAL A 180 -10.69 9.44 -0.32
CA VAL A 180 -11.26 8.08 -0.29
C VAL A 180 -10.98 7.37 -1.60
N VAL A 181 -10.41 6.17 -1.50
CA VAL A 181 -10.10 5.32 -2.65
C VAL A 181 -10.65 3.92 -2.43
N ALA A 182 -11.35 3.40 -3.43
CA ALA A 182 -11.71 1.99 -3.53
C ALA A 182 -10.64 1.21 -4.30
N LEU A 183 -10.29 0.04 -3.80
CA LEU A 183 -9.27 -0.85 -4.35
C LEU A 183 -9.84 -2.26 -4.45
N ASP A 184 -9.97 -2.78 -5.67
CA ASP A 184 -10.26 -4.19 -5.89
C ASP A 184 -9.02 -4.87 -6.48
N PHE A 185 -8.22 -5.50 -5.62
CA PHE A 185 -7.04 -6.27 -6.04
C PHE A 185 -7.38 -7.49 -6.90
N ARG A 186 -8.58 -8.08 -6.72
CA ARG A 186 -8.99 -9.29 -7.42
C ARG A 186 -9.50 -8.96 -8.81
N GLN A 187 -10.16 -7.82 -8.98
CA GLN A 187 -10.56 -7.28 -10.27
C GLN A 187 -9.51 -6.33 -10.89
N MET A 188 -8.43 -6.00 -10.18
CA MET A 188 -7.26 -5.20 -10.63
C MET A 188 -7.58 -3.75 -11.02
N TYR A 189 -8.53 -3.11 -10.36
CA TYR A 189 -8.85 -1.70 -10.58
C TYR A 189 -8.91 -0.90 -9.28
N LEU A 190 -8.71 0.41 -9.41
CA LEU A 190 -8.93 1.37 -8.33
C LEU A 190 -9.94 2.43 -8.77
N GLU A 191 -10.59 3.07 -7.81
CA GLU A 191 -11.54 4.15 -8.07
C GLU A 191 -11.44 5.26 -7.01
N TYR A 192 -11.37 6.50 -7.47
CA TYR A 192 -11.45 7.67 -6.59
C TYR A 192 -12.90 8.00 -6.27
N LEU A 193 -13.29 7.82 -5.00
CA LEU A 193 -14.69 7.99 -4.59
C LEU A 193 -14.99 9.42 -4.17
N ASP A 194 -14.13 10.02 -3.35
CA ASP A 194 -14.33 11.37 -2.83
C ASP A 194 -13.02 12.03 -2.38
N ILE A 195 -12.98 13.36 -2.48
CA ILE A 195 -11.89 14.20 -1.98
C ILE A 195 -12.50 15.43 -1.31
N LYS A 196 -12.16 15.65 -0.05
CA LYS A 196 -12.58 16.83 0.71
C LYS A 196 -11.38 17.60 1.21
N ASP A 197 -11.33 18.87 0.85
CA ASP A 197 -10.35 19.83 1.37
C ASP A 197 -11.00 20.74 2.41
N LEU A 198 -10.33 20.87 3.57
CA LEU A 198 -10.70 21.79 4.64
C LEU A 198 -9.60 22.83 4.79
N ASP A 199 -9.91 24.07 4.45
CA ASP A 199 -8.95 25.15 4.49
C ASP A 199 -9.08 25.98 5.77
N VAL A 200 -7.95 26.24 6.43
CA VAL A 200 -7.88 27.01 7.67
C VAL A 200 -6.72 28.00 7.58
N HIS A 201 -7.02 29.28 7.81
CA HIS A 201 -5.99 30.31 7.89
C HIS A 201 -5.13 30.13 9.15
N LYS A 202 -3.84 30.52 9.11
CA LYS A 202 -2.86 30.35 10.20
C LYS A 202 -3.35 30.83 11.57
N THR A 203 -4.15 31.89 11.59
CA THR A 203 -4.68 32.50 12.83
C THR A 203 -6.11 32.09 13.16
N ALA A 204 -6.80 31.39 12.26
CA ALA A 204 -8.17 30.97 12.45
C ALA A 204 -8.24 29.72 13.33
N VAL A 205 -9.46 29.44 13.80
CA VAL A 205 -9.82 28.20 14.49
C VAL A 205 -10.91 27.53 13.68
N MET A 206 -10.71 26.25 13.39
CA MET A 206 -11.74 25.37 12.88
C MET A 206 -12.33 24.62 14.07
N GLU A 207 -13.62 24.79 14.31
CA GLU A 207 -14.32 24.07 15.36
C GLU A 207 -14.45 22.58 15.02
N ALA A 208 -14.66 21.76 16.06
CA ALA A 208 -14.87 20.34 15.88
C ALA A 208 -16.08 20.09 14.98
N GLN A 209 -15.94 19.16 14.03
CA GLN A 209 -16.99 18.87 13.05
C GLN A 209 -16.89 17.43 12.56
N THR A 210 -18.02 16.91 12.09
CA THR A 210 -18.09 15.63 11.39
C THR A 210 -18.30 15.86 9.91
N ILE A 211 -17.51 15.17 9.10
CA ILE A 211 -17.54 15.27 7.64
C ILE A 211 -17.99 13.93 7.09
N THR A 212 -19.04 13.95 6.29
CA THR A 212 -19.49 12.79 5.53
C THR A 212 -18.80 12.77 4.17
N LEU A 213 -18.13 11.67 3.85
CA LEU A 213 -17.47 11.42 2.57
C LEU A 213 -18.19 10.29 1.85
N ASN A 214 -18.40 10.45 0.54
CA ASN A 214 -18.95 9.39 -0.27
C ASN A 214 -17.94 8.24 -0.37
N ALA A 215 -18.37 7.06 0.07
CA ALA A 215 -17.55 5.85 0.04
C ALA A 215 -18.29 4.63 -0.53
N LYS A 216 -19.32 4.90 -1.33
CA LYS A 216 -20.06 3.86 -2.04
C LYS A 216 -19.18 3.28 -3.14
N ALA A 217 -18.68 2.08 -2.91
CA ALA A 217 -17.90 1.29 -3.83
C ALA A 217 -18.63 -0.01 -4.15
N ASP A 218 -18.18 -0.74 -5.17
CA ASP A 218 -18.67 -2.09 -5.39
C ASP A 218 -18.34 -2.98 -4.19
N PRO A 219 -19.19 -3.97 -3.83
CA PRO A 219 -19.02 -4.79 -2.61
C PRO A 219 -17.67 -5.53 -2.53
N GLY A 220 -17.03 -5.74 -3.67
CA GLY A 220 -15.71 -6.35 -3.80
C GLY A 220 -14.53 -5.44 -3.47
N CYS A 221 -14.75 -4.14 -3.20
CA CYS A 221 -13.68 -3.17 -2.99
C CYS A 221 -13.28 -3.05 -1.53
N ILE A 222 -11.96 -2.98 -1.30
CA ILE A 222 -11.40 -2.44 -0.06
C ILE A 222 -11.48 -0.92 -0.15
N VAL A 223 -12.03 -0.26 0.88
CA VAL A 223 -12.12 1.20 0.94
C VAL A 223 -11.05 1.73 1.87
N MET A 224 -10.21 2.64 1.40
CA MET A 224 -9.16 3.28 2.19
C MET A 224 -9.33 4.80 2.20
N LEU A 225 -9.02 5.42 3.34
CA LEU A 225 -9.06 6.86 3.53
C LEU A 225 -7.68 7.35 3.97
N SER A 226 -7.15 8.34 3.26
CA SER A 226 -5.96 9.09 3.68
C SER A 226 -6.30 10.47 4.22
N MET A 227 -5.46 10.96 5.12
CA MET A 227 -5.42 12.36 5.53
C MET A 227 -4.06 12.96 5.22
N SER A 228 -4.04 14.16 4.65
CA SER A 228 -2.82 14.91 4.31
C SER A 228 -2.87 16.33 4.84
N LEU A 229 -1.71 16.87 5.22
CA LEU A 229 -1.57 18.28 5.59
C LEU A 229 -0.82 19.02 4.48
N LEU A 230 -1.53 19.91 3.81
CA LEU A 230 -1.01 20.80 2.78
C LEU A 230 -0.84 22.21 3.36
N MET A 231 0.26 22.86 3.03
CA MET A 231 0.57 24.21 3.52
C MET A 231 0.77 25.13 2.33
N TYR A 232 0.19 26.32 2.41
CA TYR A 232 0.25 27.32 1.36
C TYR A 232 0.72 28.66 1.91
N ASP A 233 1.47 29.38 1.09
CA ASP A 233 1.69 30.81 1.25
C ASP A 233 0.79 31.59 0.30
N GLN A 234 0.50 32.83 0.63
CA GLN A 234 -0.19 33.74 -0.28
C GLN A 234 0.83 34.72 -0.86
N VAL A 235 0.89 34.80 -2.19
CA VAL A 235 1.71 35.80 -2.87
C VAL A 235 1.04 37.16 -2.67
N PRO A 236 1.68 38.15 -1.99
CA PRO A 236 1.01 39.37 -1.55
C PRO A 236 0.40 40.21 -2.68
N HIS A 237 1.00 40.21 -3.87
CA HIS A 237 0.60 41.06 -4.98
C HIS A 237 -0.43 40.42 -5.92
N THR A 238 -0.48 39.09 -6.00
CA THR A 238 -1.41 38.37 -6.90
C THR A 238 -2.55 37.71 -6.14
N CYS A 239 -2.47 37.67 -4.81
CA CYS A 239 -3.37 36.91 -3.92
C CYS A 239 -3.41 35.40 -4.23
N GLU A 240 -2.51 34.89 -5.07
CA GLU A 240 -2.42 33.47 -5.42
C GLU A 240 -1.81 32.66 -4.28
N TYR A 241 -2.19 31.39 -4.20
CA TYR A 241 -1.64 30.46 -3.22
C TYR A 241 -0.57 29.57 -3.84
N VAL A 242 0.59 29.49 -3.19
CA VAL A 242 1.70 28.62 -3.60
C VAL A 242 1.84 27.51 -2.58
N LEU A 243 1.89 26.27 -3.06
CA LEU A 243 2.10 25.09 -2.23
C LEU A 243 3.53 25.09 -1.67
N LEU A 244 3.65 24.97 -0.35
CA LEU A 244 4.93 25.02 0.38
C LEU A 244 5.44 23.66 0.82
N ASN A 245 4.65 22.59 0.69
CA ASN A 245 5.10 21.26 1.03
C ASN A 245 6.39 20.92 0.27
N THR A 246 7.34 20.28 0.96
CA THR A 246 8.63 19.90 0.39
C THR A 246 8.85 18.40 0.57
N LYS A 247 9.92 17.87 -0.01
CA LYS A 247 10.33 16.47 0.25
C LYS A 247 10.57 16.20 1.75
N GLY A 248 11.04 17.20 2.50
CA GLY A 248 11.26 17.09 3.95
C GLY A 248 9.99 17.27 4.77
N PHE A 249 8.94 17.87 4.21
CA PHE A 249 7.69 18.16 4.91
C PHE A 249 6.47 17.99 3.99
N SER A 250 5.93 16.77 3.97
CA SER A 250 4.70 16.43 3.24
C SER A 250 3.93 15.34 4.01
N PRO A 251 3.30 15.68 5.14
CA PRO A 251 2.59 14.73 5.99
C PRO A 251 1.38 14.14 5.27
N CYS A 252 1.31 12.81 5.20
CA CYS A 252 0.20 12.06 4.63
C CYS A 252 0.21 10.65 5.20
N ALA A 253 -0.92 10.18 5.72
CA ALA A 253 -1.08 8.84 6.24
C ALA A 253 -2.44 8.22 5.87
N ILE A 254 -2.51 6.89 5.89
CA ILE A 254 -3.80 6.16 5.88
C ILE A 254 -4.39 6.20 7.28
N ILE A 255 -5.62 6.70 7.40
CA ILE A 255 -6.32 6.86 8.69
C ILE A 255 -7.50 5.90 8.86
N ALA A 256 -7.98 5.29 7.77
CA ALA A 256 -8.95 4.21 7.82
C ALA A 256 -8.79 3.25 6.64
N ALA A 257 -9.11 1.98 6.87
CA ALA A 257 -9.16 0.94 5.85
C ALA A 257 -10.27 -0.05 6.22
N PHE A 258 -11.22 -0.25 5.32
CA PHE A 258 -12.38 -1.11 5.50
C PHE A 258 -12.32 -2.27 4.51
N PRO A 259 -12.55 -3.51 4.96
CA PRO A 259 -12.52 -4.67 4.08
C PRO A 259 -13.68 -4.60 3.08
N ALA A 260 -13.54 -5.38 1.99
CA ALA A 260 -14.63 -5.62 1.07
C ALA A 260 -15.82 -6.26 1.81
N GLU A 261 -17.04 -5.85 1.46
CA GLU A 261 -18.27 -6.45 2.00
C GLU A 261 -18.46 -7.88 1.52
N GLN A 262 -18.00 -8.16 0.30
CA GLN A 262 -18.09 -9.47 -0.33
C GLN A 262 -16.75 -9.83 -0.97
N ALA A 263 -16.39 -11.10 -0.85
CA ALA A 263 -15.25 -11.64 -1.56
C ALA A 263 -15.54 -11.67 -3.07
N ALA A 264 -14.99 -10.72 -3.83
CA ALA A 264 -15.01 -10.81 -5.28
C ALA A 264 -14.21 -12.04 -5.75
N PRO A 265 -14.62 -12.73 -6.83
CA PRO A 265 -13.77 -13.74 -7.44
C PRO A 265 -12.53 -13.07 -8.03
N MET A 266 -11.41 -13.80 -8.09
CA MET A 266 -10.23 -13.31 -8.82
C MET A 266 -10.55 -13.26 -10.32
N ALA A 267 -10.32 -12.11 -10.96
CA ALA A 267 -10.57 -11.95 -12.38
C ALA A 267 -9.81 -13.01 -13.20
N ALA A 268 -10.44 -13.53 -14.25
CA ALA A 268 -9.82 -14.54 -15.13
C ALA A 268 -8.81 -13.91 -16.10
N LYS A 269 -9.03 -12.66 -16.52
CA LYS A 269 -8.20 -11.90 -17.44
C LYS A 269 -7.65 -10.64 -16.74
N PRO A 270 -6.55 -10.05 -17.22
CA PRO A 270 -6.11 -8.73 -16.78
C PRO A 270 -7.25 -7.72 -16.91
N PHE A 271 -7.34 -6.77 -15.99
CA PHE A 271 -8.31 -5.69 -16.09
C PHE A 271 -8.05 -4.89 -17.37
N ARG A 272 -9.12 -4.53 -18.07
CA ARG A 272 -9.06 -3.61 -19.19
C ARG A 272 -10.18 -2.62 -19.01
N LEU A 273 -9.81 -1.35 -18.85
CA LEU A 273 -10.79 -0.28 -18.81
C LEU A 273 -11.47 -0.20 -20.19
N SER A 274 -12.79 -0.42 -20.23
CA SER A 274 -13.60 -0.11 -21.42
C SER A 274 -14.79 0.74 -21.02
N LYS A 275 -15.14 1.69 -21.89
CA LYS A 275 -16.30 2.56 -21.69
C LYS A 275 -17.61 1.75 -21.69
N GLU A 276 -17.67 0.62 -22.40
CA GLU A 276 -18.87 -0.23 -22.40
C GLU A 276 -19.08 -0.96 -21.07
N ALA A 277 -18.00 -1.35 -20.38
CA ALA A 277 -18.10 -2.05 -19.10
C ALA A 277 -18.46 -1.12 -17.94
N TYR A 278 -18.10 0.16 -18.02
CA TYR A 278 -18.28 1.14 -16.94
C TYR A 278 -18.75 2.51 -17.45
N PRO A 279 -19.93 2.61 -18.10
CA PRO A 279 -20.37 3.84 -18.77
C PRO A 279 -20.37 5.07 -17.85
N ASP A 280 -20.86 4.92 -16.61
CA ASP A 280 -21.05 6.02 -15.66
C ASP A 280 -19.85 6.28 -14.74
N ARG A 281 -18.84 5.40 -14.77
CA ARG A 281 -17.69 5.42 -13.82
C ARG A 281 -16.32 5.38 -14.50
N HIS A 282 -16.27 5.31 -15.84
CA HIS A 282 -15.02 5.15 -16.59
C HIS A 282 -13.96 6.23 -16.32
N GLU A 283 -14.36 7.46 -15.98
CA GLU A 283 -13.43 8.56 -15.70
C GLU A 283 -12.77 8.46 -14.32
N LYS A 284 -13.40 7.73 -13.39
CA LYS A 284 -12.95 7.57 -12.00
C LYS A 284 -12.18 6.27 -11.77
N ILE A 285 -12.39 5.27 -12.63
CA ILE A 285 -11.76 3.97 -12.54
C ILE A 285 -10.42 3.97 -13.27
N GLN A 286 -9.39 3.42 -12.64
CA GLN A 286 -8.06 3.27 -13.23
C GLN A 286 -7.56 1.83 -13.09
N GLU A 287 -6.75 1.41 -14.07
CA GLU A 287 -6.01 0.16 -13.96
C GLU A 287 -4.99 0.25 -12.82
N MET A 288 -5.02 -0.73 -11.91
CA MET A 288 -4.21 -0.70 -10.70
C MET A 288 -2.72 -0.98 -10.97
N GLY A 289 -2.39 -1.64 -12.10
CA GLY A 289 -1.03 -2.13 -12.37
C GLY A 289 -0.57 -3.20 -11.36
N TYR A 290 -1.52 -3.98 -10.85
CA TYR A 290 -1.30 -5.02 -9.84
C TYR A 290 -1.00 -6.38 -10.50
N ASP A 291 0.08 -7.02 -10.03
CA ASP A 291 0.61 -8.28 -10.59
C ASP A 291 0.32 -9.49 -9.68
N GLY A 292 -0.31 -9.27 -8.52
CA GLY A 292 -0.56 -10.33 -7.55
C GLY A 292 -1.42 -11.47 -8.07
N ASN A 293 -2.42 -11.17 -8.91
CA ASN A 293 -3.24 -12.19 -9.54
C ASN A 293 -2.43 -13.14 -10.43
N ARG A 294 -1.42 -12.63 -11.14
CA ARG A 294 -0.50 -13.48 -11.93
C ARG A 294 0.32 -14.36 -11.00
N LEU A 295 0.88 -13.80 -9.92
CA LEU A 295 1.68 -14.53 -8.94
C LEU A 295 0.89 -15.68 -8.30
N LEU A 296 -0.36 -15.42 -7.88
CA LEU A 296 -1.24 -16.43 -7.28
C LEU A 296 -1.59 -17.55 -8.27
N ARG A 297 -1.89 -17.22 -9.54
CA ARG A 297 -2.15 -18.22 -10.59
C ARG A 297 -0.92 -19.08 -10.88
N GLU A 298 0.25 -18.47 -10.98
CA GLU A 298 1.51 -19.19 -11.19
C GLU A 298 1.83 -20.12 -10.03
N PHE A 299 1.58 -19.68 -8.80
CA PHE A 299 1.74 -20.50 -7.60
C PHE A 299 0.78 -21.70 -7.61
N LYS A 300 -0.52 -21.48 -7.88
CA LYS A 300 -1.53 -22.54 -8.02
C LYS A 300 -1.18 -23.55 -9.11
N ARG A 301 -0.73 -23.09 -10.28
CA ARG A 301 -0.33 -23.97 -11.40
C ARG A 301 0.84 -24.88 -11.01
N LYS A 302 1.78 -24.38 -10.22
CA LYS A 302 2.94 -25.15 -9.75
C LYS A 302 2.61 -26.08 -8.58
N HIS A 303 1.52 -25.84 -7.84
CA HIS A 303 1.14 -26.60 -6.64
C HIS A 303 -0.37 -26.97 -6.62
N PRO A 304 -0.86 -27.79 -7.57
CA PRO A 304 -2.30 -28.07 -7.77
C PRO A 304 -2.95 -28.97 -6.70
N SER A 305 -2.17 -29.79 -5.99
CA SER A 305 -2.67 -30.69 -4.93
C SER A 305 -3.18 -29.93 -3.70
N GLU A 306 -2.61 -28.76 -3.41
CA GLU A 306 -2.97 -27.94 -2.26
C GLU A 306 -4.18 -27.04 -2.52
N SER A 307 -4.41 -26.61 -3.76
CA SER A 307 -5.60 -25.82 -4.11
C SER A 307 -6.91 -26.60 -3.91
N LYS A 308 -6.87 -27.94 -4.01
CA LYS A 308 -8.05 -28.80 -3.79
C LYS A 308 -8.42 -28.94 -2.31
N LYS A 309 -7.44 -28.98 -1.40
CA LYS A 309 -7.67 -29.06 0.06
C LYS A 309 -8.41 -27.83 0.59
N VAL A 310 -8.06 -26.64 0.11
CA VAL A 310 -8.67 -25.38 0.59
C VAL A 310 -10.10 -25.20 0.07
N THR A 311 -10.45 -25.64 -1.15
CA THR A 311 -11.87 -25.65 -1.59
C THR A 311 -12.74 -26.54 -0.72
N ALA A 312 -12.19 -27.62 -0.16
CA ALA A 312 -12.92 -28.46 0.79
C ALA A 312 -13.05 -27.78 2.17
N ASP A 313 -11.99 -27.13 2.65
CA ASP A 313 -11.99 -26.43 3.94
C ASP A 313 -12.82 -25.12 3.93
N ALA A 314 -12.88 -24.40 2.80
CA ALA A 314 -13.70 -23.20 2.63
C ALA A 314 -15.20 -23.52 2.42
N MET A 315 -15.52 -24.78 2.08
CA MET A 315 -16.90 -25.29 2.03
C MET A 315 -17.37 -25.85 3.39
N ALA A 316 -16.47 -26.01 4.36
CA ALA A 316 -16.85 -26.25 5.74
C ALA A 316 -17.27 -24.91 6.38
N GLN A 317 -18.43 -24.89 7.05
CA GLN A 317 -19.03 -23.70 7.66
C GLN A 317 -18.03 -22.87 8.48
N PRO A 318 -18.17 -21.53 8.53
CA PRO A 318 -17.33 -20.71 9.39
C PRO A 318 -17.45 -21.19 10.85
N PRO A 319 -16.36 -21.19 11.63
CA PRO A 319 -16.45 -21.51 13.05
C PRO A 319 -17.42 -20.54 13.72
N GLU A 320 -18.41 -21.09 14.45
CA GLU A 320 -19.35 -20.29 15.24
C GLU A 320 -18.56 -19.31 16.13
N LEU A 321 -18.91 -18.03 16.03
CA LEU A 321 -18.43 -17.01 16.95
C LEU A 321 -18.71 -17.47 18.39
N PRO A 322 -17.72 -17.40 19.31
CA PRO A 322 -17.97 -17.76 20.69
C PRO A 322 -19.03 -16.83 21.27
N LYS A 323 -20.12 -17.42 21.77
CA LYS A 323 -21.19 -16.70 22.46
C LYS A 323 -20.58 -15.85 23.59
N PRO A 324 -20.96 -14.58 23.74
CA PRO A 324 -20.43 -13.74 24.81
C PRO A 324 -20.84 -14.32 26.16
N GLY A 325 -19.85 -14.77 26.95
CA GLY A 325 -20.05 -15.25 28.32
C GLY A 325 -19.41 -16.60 28.70
N SER A 326 -18.78 -17.34 27.78
CA SER A 326 -18.10 -18.60 28.16
C SER A 326 -16.63 -18.36 28.52
N ARG A 327 -16.32 -18.43 29.82
CA ARG A 327 -14.93 -18.58 30.31
C ARG A 327 -14.41 -19.95 29.87
N GLN A 328 -13.49 -20.01 28.91
CA GLN A 328 -12.70 -21.23 28.67
C GLN A 328 -11.41 -21.18 29.50
N SER A 329 -11.17 -22.25 30.25
CA SER A 329 -10.07 -22.39 31.21
C SER A 329 -8.75 -22.70 30.49
N PHE A 330 -7.68 -22.03 30.92
CA PHE A 330 -6.30 -22.09 30.40
C PHE A 330 -5.53 -23.38 30.73
N LYS A 331 -6.14 -24.56 30.58
CA LYS A 331 -5.46 -25.86 30.76
C LYS A 331 -5.67 -26.75 29.54
N GLY A 332 -4.78 -26.63 28.55
CA GLY A 332 -4.83 -27.52 27.39
C GLY A 332 -3.76 -27.33 26.30
N ILE A 333 -2.87 -26.34 26.40
CA ILE A 333 -1.83 -26.10 25.37
C ILE A 333 -0.46 -26.46 25.94
N LEU A 334 -0.23 -27.75 26.19
CA LEU A 334 1.10 -28.31 26.49
C LEU A 334 1.06 -29.83 26.42
N LYS A 335 0.70 -30.38 25.25
CA LYS A 335 0.98 -31.77 24.89
C LYS A 335 0.72 -31.96 23.39
N GLN A 336 1.69 -31.55 22.57
CA GLN A 336 1.99 -32.12 21.25
C GLN A 336 3.19 -31.38 20.65
N ARG A 337 4.36 -31.61 21.25
CA ARG A 337 5.66 -31.58 20.59
C ARG A 337 6.45 -32.75 21.18
N GLY A 338 6.40 -33.85 20.46
CA GLY A 338 7.18 -35.07 20.62
C GLY A 338 7.37 -35.64 19.23
#